data_AF-A0A5Q0SL37-F1
#
_entry.id   AF-A0A5Q0SL37-F1
#
_cell.length_a   1.000
_cell.length_b   1.000
_cell.length_c   1.000
_cell.angle_alpha   90.00
_cell.angle_beta   90.00
_cell.angle_gamma   90.00
#
_symmetry.space_group_name_H-M   'P 1'
#
loop_
_entity.id
_entity.type
_entity.pdbx_description
1 polymer ?
#
loop_
_entity_poly.entity_id
_entity_poly.type
_entity_poly.pdbx_seq_one_letter_code
_entity_poly.pdbx_strand_id
1 'polypeptide(L)'
;MPLVIPKRRVYRKTKGNYTYYTIYIPQDFNDLLPIPAFVTIIDKNETLKLGVRKPFKAGGGKYAIILPKELSIVWERIMKENREVTLVLEPLTQ
;
A
#
# COMPACT_ATOMS: atom_id res chain seq x y z
N MET A 1 11.98 -11.60 -7.31
CA MET A 1 12.30 -11.25 -5.90
C MET A 1 11.27 -10.27 -5.37
N PRO A 2 10.90 -10.31 -4.07
CA PRO A 2 9.97 -9.35 -3.48
C PRO A 2 10.55 -7.93 -3.50
N LEU A 3 9.72 -6.95 -3.83
CA LEU A 3 10.05 -5.53 -3.70
C LEU A 3 9.60 -5.03 -2.32
N VAL A 4 10.56 -4.55 -1.52
CA VAL A 4 10.32 -4.07 -0.15
C VAL A 4 10.48 -2.56 -0.10
N ILE A 5 9.41 -1.86 0.32
CA ILE A 5 9.33 -0.40 0.36
C ILE A 5 9.07 0.03 1.81
N PRO A 6 10.10 0.43 2.57
CA PRO A 6 9.97 0.76 3.98
C PRO A 6 9.37 2.14 4.23
N LYS A 7 8.92 2.37 5.46
CA LYS A 7 8.55 3.70 5.99
C LYS A 7 7.50 4.43 5.15
N ARG A 8 6.39 3.75 4.86
CA ARG A 8 5.27 4.31 4.10
C ARG A 8 4.14 4.72 5.03
N ARG A 9 3.54 5.88 4.75
CA ARG A 9 2.33 6.32 5.45
C ARG A 9 1.09 5.81 4.73
N VAL A 10 0.05 5.54 5.53
CA VAL A 10 -1.30 5.29 5.04
C VAL A 10 -2.02 6.63 4.92
N TYR A 11 -2.76 6.82 3.83
CA TYR A 11 -3.51 8.04 3.57
C TYR A 11 -4.98 7.72 3.38
N ARG A 12 -5.85 8.47 4.05
CA ARG A 12 -7.28 8.50 3.76
C ARG A 12 -7.56 9.47 2.62
N LYS A 13 -8.40 9.04 1.69
CA LYS A 13 -8.86 9.83 0.54
C LYS A 13 -10.37 9.69 0.40
N THR A 14 -11.00 10.71 -0.16
CA THR A 14 -12.41 10.74 -0.47
C THR A 14 -12.58 11.04 -1.96
N LYS A 15 -13.55 10.37 -2.60
CA LYS A 15 -13.99 10.65 -3.97
C LYS A 15 -15.51 10.64 -3.98
N GLY A 16 -16.12 11.82 -4.00
CA GLY A 16 -17.54 11.98 -3.67
C GLY A 16 -17.83 11.44 -2.26
N ASN A 17 -18.84 10.59 -2.14
CA ASN A 17 -19.22 9.96 -0.87
C ASN A 17 -18.39 8.70 -0.52
N TYR A 18 -17.44 8.31 -1.38
CA TYR A 18 -16.64 7.12 -1.18
C TYR A 18 -15.31 7.45 -0.49
N THR A 19 -15.06 6.85 0.68
CA THR A 19 -13.77 6.93 1.39
C THR A 19 -12.95 5.69 1.13
N TYR A 20 -11.66 5.89 0.80
CA TYR A 20 -10.69 4.82 0.58
C TYR A 20 -9.34 5.16 1.19
N TYR A 21 -8.52 4.13 1.36
CA TYR A 21 -7.20 4.25 1.96
C TYR A 21 -6.15 3.85 0.93
N THR A 22 -5.03 4.56 0.92
CA THR A 22 -3.94 4.31 -0.02
C THR A 22 -2.58 4.38 0.62
N ILE A 23 -1.64 3.62 0.08
CA ILE A 23 -0.21 3.82 0.30
C ILE A 23 0.43 4.25 -1.02
N TYR A 24 1.26 5.29 -0.98
CA TYR A 24 2.04 5.73 -2.12
C TYR A 24 3.36 4.98 -2.22
N ILE A 25 3.69 4.61 -3.45
CA ILE A 25 4.98 4.07 -3.85
C ILE A 25 5.84 5.21 -4.40
N PRO A 26 7.05 5.43 -3.88
CA PRO A 26 7.99 6.41 -4.43
C PRO A 26 8.34 6.14 -5.89
N GLN A 27 8.63 7.21 -6.63
CA GLN A 27 8.93 7.14 -8.06
C GLN A 27 10.17 6.28 -8.36
N ASP A 28 11.14 6.24 -7.45
CA ASP A 28 12.38 5.46 -7.57
C ASP A 28 12.14 3.95 -7.72
N PHE A 29 10.94 3.47 -7.37
CA PHE A 29 10.56 2.06 -7.48
C PHE A 29 9.73 1.73 -8.73
N ASN A 30 9.39 2.72 -9.57
CA ASN A 30 8.45 2.54 -10.66
C ASN A 30 8.84 1.42 -11.65
N ASP A 31 10.13 1.34 -11.99
CA ASP A 31 10.64 0.36 -12.96
C ASP A 31 10.75 -1.05 -12.37
N LEU A 32 10.63 -1.17 -11.05
CA LEU A 32 10.73 -2.42 -10.31
C LEU A 32 9.35 -2.96 -9.89
N LEU A 33 8.27 -2.24 -10.18
CA LEU A 33 6.94 -2.58 -9.67
C LEU A 33 6.37 -3.82 -10.35
N PRO A 34 6.11 -4.92 -9.62
CA PRO A 34 5.27 -5.98 -10.13
C PRO A 34 3.81 -5.48 -10.22
N ILE A 35 3.21 -5.62 -11.40
CA ILE A 35 1.82 -5.23 -11.63
C ILE A 35 1.16 -6.34 -12.46
N PRO A 36 0.22 -7.13 -11.89
CA PRO A 36 -0.25 -7.13 -10.49
C PRO A 36 0.77 -7.71 -9.49
N ALA A 37 0.53 -7.51 -8.18
CA ALA A 37 1.38 -8.02 -7.11
C ALA A 37 0.56 -8.59 -5.93
N PHE A 38 1.10 -9.60 -5.26
CA PHE A 38 0.69 -9.93 -3.89
C PHE A 38 1.21 -8.84 -2.96
N VAL A 39 0.30 -8.25 -2.18
CA VAL A 39 0.61 -7.13 -1.29
C VAL A 39 0.58 -7.58 0.16
N THR A 40 1.66 -7.33 0.87
CA THR A 40 1.77 -7.51 2.31
C THR A 40 2.16 -6.19 2.96
N ILE A 41 1.53 -5.86 4.09
CA ILE A 41 1.87 -4.71 4.92
C ILE A 41 2.46 -5.22 6.24
N ILE A 42 3.62 -4.70 6.62
CA ILE A 42 4.24 -4.98 7.91
C ILE A 42 4.11 -3.71 8.76
N ASP A 43 3.40 -3.81 9.89
CA ASP A 43 3.22 -2.76 10.89
C ASP A 43 3.74 -3.28 12.24
N LYS A 44 4.83 -2.68 12.74
CA LYS A 44 5.59 -3.21 13.89
C LYS A 44 5.98 -4.68 13.65
N ASN A 45 5.40 -5.62 14.41
CA ASN A 45 5.62 -7.06 14.29
C ASN A 45 4.41 -7.80 13.69
N GLU A 46 3.37 -7.07 13.25
CA GLU A 46 2.19 -7.64 12.62
C GLU A 46 2.36 -7.67 11.10
N THR A 47 2.04 -8.82 10.50
CA THR A 47 2.05 -9.01 9.04
C THR A 47 0.61 -9.11 8.54
N LEU A 48 0.21 -8.17 7.69
CA LEU A 48 -1.12 -8.10 7.09
C LEU A 48 -1.03 -8.48 5.60
N LYS A 49 -1.48 -9.68 5.25
CA LYS A 49 -1.54 -10.14 3.86
C LYS A 49 -2.81 -9.61 3.19
N LEU A 50 -2.67 -8.71 2.23
CA LEU A 50 -3.80 -8.03 1.57
C LEU A 50 -4.27 -8.71 0.28
N GLY A 51 -3.57 -9.77 -0.13
CA GLY A 51 -3.83 -10.52 -1.36
C GLY A 51 -3.32 -9.80 -2.61
N VAL A 52 -3.84 -10.21 -3.78
CA VAL A 52 -3.46 -9.63 -5.07
C VAL A 52 -4.07 -8.24 -5.22
N ARG A 53 -3.24 -7.24 -5.48
CA ARG A 53 -3.65 -5.87 -5.81
C ARG A 53 -2.90 -5.37 -7.03
N LYS A 54 -3.49 -4.40 -7.72
CA LYS A 54 -2.87 -3.73 -8.87
C LYS A 54 -2.46 -2.32 -8.45
N PRO A 55 -1.15 -2.03 -8.30
CA PRO A 55 -0.68 -0.66 -8.18
C PRO A 55 -1.20 0.18 -9.36
N PHE A 56 -1.67 1.39 -9.07
CA PHE A 56 -2.19 2.31 -10.09
C PHE A 56 -1.38 3.61 -10.09
N LYS A 57 -1.31 4.26 -11.24
CA LYS A 57 -0.66 5.58 -11.35
C LYS A 57 -1.46 6.60 -10.55
N ALA A 58 -0.84 7.16 -9.52
CA ALA A 58 -1.32 8.35 -8.83
C ALA A 58 -0.48 9.53 -9.37
N GLY A 59 -1.13 10.62 -9.79
CA GLY A 59 -0.48 11.71 -10.53
C GLY A 59 0.89 12.18 -10.00
N GLY A 60 1.67 12.83 -10.87
CA GLY A 60 3.04 13.25 -10.54
C GLY A 60 4.05 12.10 -10.55
N GLY A 61 3.86 11.12 -11.43
CA GLY A 61 4.82 10.03 -11.63
C GLY A 61 4.89 8.98 -10.53
N LYS A 62 3.91 8.95 -9.61
CA LYS A 62 3.90 8.01 -8.47
C LYS A 62 2.96 6.85 -8.74
N TYR A 63 3.19 5.74 -8.07
CA TYR A 63 2.20 4.67 -7.97
C TYR A 63 1.56 4.67 -6.60
N ALA A 64 0.40 4.05 -6.48
CA ALA A 64 -0.29 3.84 -5.22
C ALA A 64 -1.02 2.51 -5.22
N ILE A 65 -1.31 2.02 -4.02
CA ILE A 65 -2.12 0.82 -3.80
C ILE A 65 -3.31 1.20 -2.94
N ILE A 66 -4.51 0.80 -3.37
CA ILE A 66 -5.73 0.90 -2.55
C ILE A 66 -5.72 -0.22 -1.53
N LEU A 67 -5.90 0.14 -0.26
CA LEU A 67 -6.00 -0.83 0.83
C LEU A 67 -7.44 -1.33 1.00
N PRO A 68 -7.64 -2.58 1.44
CA PRO A 68 -8.96 -3.15 1.68
C PRO A 68 -9.76 -2.33 2.70
N LYS A 69 -11.04 -2.08 2.40
CA LYS A 69 -11.94 -1.28 3.27
C LYS A 69 -12.32 -2.03 4.53
N GLU A 70 -12.31 -3.36 4.46
CA GLU A 70 -12.61 -4.28 5.56
C GLU A 70 -11.65 -4.08 6.74
N LEU A 71 -10.44 -3.58 6.45
CA LEU A 71 -9.40 -3.25 7.43
C LEU A 71 -9.36 -1.76 7.80
N SER A 72 -10.43 -0.99 7.53
CA SER A 72 -10.49 0.45 7.82
C SER A 72 -10.12 0.83 9.25
N ILE A 73 -10.55 0.05 10.24
CA ILE A 73 -10.21 0.26 11.66
C ILE A 73 -8.68 0.20 11.88
N VAL A 74 -8.00 -0.72 11.20
CA VAL A 74 -6.53 -0.86 11.27
C VAL A 74 -5.84 0.35 10.66
N TRP A 75 -6.31 0.82 9.49
CA TRP A 75 -5.76 1.98 8.81
C TRP A 75 -5.93 3.27 9.60
N GLU A 76 -7.12 3.50 10.16
CA GLU A 76 -7.41 4.64 11.03
C GLU A 76 -6.51 4.63 12.27
N ARG A 77 -6.30 3.47 12.89
CA ARG A 77 -5.38 3.32 14.02
C ARG A 77 -3.93 3.66 13.65
N ILE A 78 -3.43 3.14 12.53
CA ILE A 78 -2.07 3.44 12.03
C ILE A 78 -1.91 4.94 11.79
N MET A 79 -2.88 5.58 11.14
CA MET A 79 -2.84 7.03 10.87
C MET A 79 -2.92 7.86 12.15
N LYS A 80 -3.80 7.50 13.10
CA LYS A 80 -3.96 8.22 14.38
C LYS A 80 -2.70 8.17 15.23
N GLU A 81 -2.00 7.04 15.22
CA GLU A 81 -0.71 6.88 15.90
C GLU A 81 0.49 7.42 15.09
N ASN A 82 0.25 8.01 13.91
CA ASN A 82 1.27 8.50 12.98
C ASN A 82 2.36 7.45 12.66
N ARG A 83 1.95 6.18 12.53
CA ARG A 83 2.85 5.07 12.28
C ARG A 83 3.18 4.93 10.81
N GLU A 84 4.36 4.42 10.54
CA GLU A 84 4.81 4.04 9.21
C GLU A 84 4.82 2.52 9.08
N VAL A 85 4.50 2.04 7.88
CA VAL A 85 4.46 0.62 7.56
C VAL A 85 5.48 0.27 6.49
N THR A 86 5.85 -0.99 6.40
CA THR A 86 6.62 -1.51 5.26
C THR A 86 5.65 -2.17 4.28
N LEU A 87 5.75 -1.76 3.02
CA LEU A 87 4.98 -2.34 1.92
C LEU A 87 5.86 -3.38 1.22
N VAL A 88 5.38 -4.61 1.12
CA VAL A 88 6.05 -5.70 0.40
C VAL A 88 5.18 -6.09 -0.80
N LEU A 89 5.80 -6.12 -1.98
CA LEU A 89 5.16 -6.45 -3.26
C LEU A 89 5.83 -7.67 -3.87
N GLU A 90 5.08 -8.74 -4.02
CA GLU A 90 5.56 -9.99 -4.61
C GLU A 90 4.94 -10.19 -6.01
N PRO A 91 5.74 -10.51 -7.06
CA PRO A 91 5.20 -10.85 -8.37
C PRO A 91 4.35 -12.14 -8.29
N LEU A 92 3.34 -12.26 -9.16
CA LEU A 92 2.46 -13.44 -9.18
C LEU A 92 3.12 -14.71 -9.71
N THR A 93 4.22 -14.57 -10.44
CA THR A 93 4.99 -15.67 -11.03
C THR A 93 6.43 -15.55 -10.55
N GLN A 94 6.99 -16.64 -10.03
CA GLN A 94 8.42 -16.80 -9.75
C GLN A 94 9.11 -17.41 -10.96
#